data_AF-A0A936G601-F1
#
_entry.id   AF-A0A936G601-F1
#
_cell.length_a   1.000
_cell.length_b   1.000
_cell.length_c   1.000
_cell.angle_alpha   90.00
_cell.angle_beta   90.00
_cell.angle_gamma   90.00
#
_symmetry.space_group_name_H-M   'P 1'
#
loop_
_entity.id
_entity.type
_entity.pdbx_description
1 polymer ?
#
loop_
_entity_poly.entity_id
_entity_poly.type
_entity_poly.pdbx_seq_one_letter_code
_entity_poly.pdbx_strand_id
1 'polypeptide(L)'
;MLQKFFGSRKSILLVFAGIFSLALLLLAWRIVSLQKAASEAVSEPVLKISYCGAEPEELCVLSFGRDVDENMVVNIFVPDRKFPDFYLKIKRTAGESVYECEKDKEVPTNVYCYGDMVNLQERMEISLFAREDERLIAAGDFTLKAILISESALVERADGGSAPEPTVDETPTTSAFFDLPTATATPTKTPVTSYPNSSYP
;
A
#
# COMPACT_ATOMS: atom_id res chain seq x y z
N MET A 1 53.84 -20.22 55.78
CA MET A 1 53.51 -18.92 56.41
C MET A 1 52.14 -18.41 55.92
N LEU A 2 51.09 -19.26 55.94
CA LEU A 2 49.82 -19.01 55.24
C LEU A 2 48.60 -19.53 56.03
N GLN A 3 48.69 -19.57 57.36
CA GLN A 3 47.70 -20.25 58.20
C GLN A 3 47.15 -19.38 59.36
N LYS A 4 47.29 -18.05 59.28
CA LYS A 4 46.85 -17.11 60.33
C LYS A 4 45.70 -16.19 59.95
N PHE A 5 44.88 -16.54 58.95
CA PHE A 5 43.79 -15.66 58.47
C PHE A 5 42.36 -16.08 58.84
N PHE A 6 42.14 -17.22 59.52
CA PHE A 6 40.79 -17.63 59.93
C PHE A 6 40.62 -17.53 61.45
N GLY A 7 40.25 -16.34 61.92
CA GLY A 7 40.13 -16.08 63.36
C GLY A 7 39.14 -15.01 63.77
N SER A 8 38.04 -14.80 63.03
CA SER A 8 36.87 -14.08 63.53
C SER A 8 35.67 -14.29 62.61
N ARG A 9 34.51 -14.72 63.14
CA ARG A 9 33.24 -14.83 62.38
C ARG A 9 32.89 -13.52 61.64
N LYS A 10 33.35 -12.37 62.15
CA LYS A 10 33.20 -11.05 61.52
C LYS A 10 33.99 -10.91 60.23
N SER A 11 35.17 -11.53 60.14
CA SER A 11 36.03 -11.46 58.94
C SER A 11 35.47 -12.30 57.79
N ILE A 12 34.86 -13.46 58.10
CA ILE A 12 34.16 -14.29 57.12
C ILE A 12 32.95 -13.55 56.54
N LEU A 13 32.14 -12.90 57.39
CA LEU A 13 30.98 -12.11 56.95
C LEU A 13 31.37 -10.93 56.04
N LEU A 14 32.48 -10.25 56.32
CA LEU A 14 32.98 -9.14 55.48
C LEU A 14 33.42 -9.64 54.10
N VAL A 15 34.04 -10.81 54.02
CA VAL A 15 34.45 -11.41 52.73
C VAL A 15 33.22 -11.77 51.89
N PHE A 16 32.21 -12.40 52.48
CA PHE A 16 30.97 -12.73 51.77
C PHE A 16 30.20 -11.48 51.31
N ALA A 17 30.13 -10.44 52.14
CA ALA A 17 29.50 -9.17 51.76
C ALA A 17 30.24 -8.49 50.58
N GLY A 18 31.58 -8.53 50.58
CA GLY A 18 32.39 -8.00 49.48
C GLY A 18 32.18 -8.75 48.16
N ILE A 19 32.16 -10.08 48.21
CA ILE A 19 31.89 -10.93 47.03
C ILE A 19 30.48 -10.67 46.49
N PHE A 20 29.48 -10.54 47.38
CA PHE A 20 28.10 -10.29 46.98
C PHE A 20 27.93 -8.92 46.31
N SER A 21 28.56 -7.86 46.86
CA SER A 21 28.56 -6.54 46.24
C SER A 21 29.26 -6.52 44.88
N LEU A 22 30.38 -7.25 44.73
CA LEU A 22 31.08 -7.36 43.45
C LEU A 22 30.24 -8.11 42.40
N ALA A 23 29.56 -9.19 42.80
CA ALA A 23 28.66 -9.93 41.93
C ALA A 23 27.47 -9.08 41.45
N LEU A 24 26.88 -8.27 42.35
CA LEU A 24 25.82 -7.33 42.01
C LEU A 24 26.28 -6.25 41.02
N LEU A 25 27.49 -5.71 41.20
CA LEU A 25 28.08 -4.74 40.28
C LEU A 25 28.30 -5.34 38.88
N LEU A 26 28.78 -6.59 38.80
CA LEU A 26 28.97 -7.29 37.53
C LEU A 26 27.63 -7.60 36.84
N LEU A 27 26.59 -7.96 37.61
CA LEU A 27 25.24 -8.17 37.08
C LEU A 27 24.64 -6.86 36.55
N ALA A 28 24.74 -5.77 37.32
CA ALA A 28 24.27 -4.46 36.89
C ALA A 28 25.00 -4.00 35.61
N TRP A 29 26.32 -4.18 35.55
CA TRP A 29 27.10 -3.90 34.35
C TRP A 29 26.61 -4.71 33.15
N ARG A 30 26.40 -6.01 33.32
CA ARG A 30 25.90 -6.89 32.25
C ARG A 30 24.55 -6.43 31.72
N ILE A 31 23.61 -6.07 32.62
CA ILE A 31 22.28 -5.58 32.24
C ILE A 31 22.39 -4.29 31.43
N VAL A 32 23.17 -3.32 31.90
CA VAL A 32 23.39 -2.04 31.19
C VAL A 32 24.06 -2.27 29.84
N SER A 33 25.04 -3.18 29.77
CA SER A 33 25.71 -3.53 28.51
C SER A 33 24.77 -4.18 27.50
N LEU A 34 23.85 -5.04 27.96
CA LEU A 34 22.84 -5.68 27.12
C LEU A 34 21.80 -4.67 26.62
N GLN A 35 21.34 -3.77 27.50
CA GLN A 35 20.41 -2.71 27.11
C GLN A 35 21.02 -1.74 26.09
N LYS A 36 22.31 -1.40 26.24
CA LYS A 36 23.00 -0.55 25.28
C LYS A 36 23.09 -1.21 23.90
N ALA A 37 23.43 -2.50 23.85
CA ALA A 37 23.47 -3.25 22.60
C ALA A 37 22.09 -3.39 21.93
N ALA A 38 21.03 -3.56 22.72
CA ALA A 38 19.65 -3.59 22.21
C ALA A 38 19.18 -2.22 21.68
N SER A 39 19.63 -1.12 22.29
CA SER A 39 19.28 0.24 21.87
C SER A 39 20.02 0.70 20.61
N GLU A 40 21.12 0.03 20.24
CA GLU A 40 21.94 0.33 19.05
C GLU A 40 21.52 -0.51 17.84
N ALA A 41 20.45 -1.31 17.94
CA ALA A 41 19.79 -1.90 16.79
C ALA A 41 19.27 -0.76 15.90
N VAL A 42 20.05 -0.47 14.87
CA VAL A 42 19.86 0.59 13.89
C VAL A 42 18.42 0.58 13.40
N SER A 43 17.67 1.62 13.77
CA SER A 43 16.36 1.91 13.19
C SER A 43 16.54 2.03 11.68
N GLU A 44 16.11 1.03 10.91
CA GLU A 44 16.04 1.16 9.46
C GLU A 44 15.18 2.38 9.10
N PRO A 45 15.59 3.19 8.11
CA PRO A 45 14.83 4.37 7.72
C PRO A 45 13.48 3.95 7.13
N VAL A 46 12.41 4.59 7.60
CA VAL A 46 11.08 4.43 7.01
C VAL A 46 11.11 5.01 5.59
N LEU A 47 10.80 4.17 4.61
CA LEU A 47 10.79 4.56 3.20
C LEU A 47 9.54 5.40 2.89
N LYS A 48 9.65 6.29 1.91
CA LYS A 48 8.49 6.98 1.36
C LYS A 48 7.97 6.18 0.17
N ILE A 49 6.69 5.81 0.18
CA ILE A 49 6.05 5.16 -0.97
C ILE A 49 5.19 6.17 -1.74
N SER A 50 5.22 6.10 -3.06
CA SER A 50 4.40 6.91 -3.97
C SER A 50 3.95 6.10 -5.18
N TYR A 51 3.26 6.72 -6.13
CA TYR A 51 2.97 6.10 -7.43
C TYR A 51 4.26 5.78 -8.18
N CYS A 52 4.29 4.65 -8.88
CA CYS A 52 5.40 4.27 -9.74
C CYS A 52 5.51 5.19 -10.96
N GLY A 53 6.75 5.43 -11.40
CA GLY A 53 7.05 6.02 -12.71
C GLY A 53 7.03 4.96 -13.83
N ALA A 54 7.57 5.32 -15.00
CA ALA A 54 7.65 4.40 -16.14
C ALA A 54 8.60 3.21 -15.88
N GLU A 55 9.67 3.43 -15.13
CA GLU A 55 10.70 2.44 -14.81
C GLU A 55 10.90 2.45 -13.28
N PRO A 56 10.14 1.63 -12.53
CA PRO A 56 10.24 1.63 -11.08
C PRO A 56 11.52 0.91 -10.61
N GLU A 57 12.34 1.60 -9.81
CA GLU A 57 13.54 1.04 -9.17
C GLU A 57 13.38 0.90 -7.65
N GLU A 58 12.35 1.54 -7.09
CA GLU A 58 12.07 1.63 -5.66
C GLU A 58 10.66 1.13 -5.37
N LEU A 59 10.40 0.76 -4.11
CA LEU A 59 9.08 0.39 -3.64
C LEU A 59 8.04 1.48 -3.97
N CYS A 60 7.03 1.14 -4.77
CA CYS A 60 6.01 2.09 -5.22
C CYS A 60 4.68 1.41 -5.54
N VAL A 61 3.59 2.19 -5.58
CA VAL A 61 2.26 1.70 -5.97
C VAL A 61 2.12 1.79 -7.49
N LEU A 62 1.91 0.65 -8.14
CA LEU A 62 1.68 0.55 -9.58
C LEU A 62 0.26 0.98 -9.95
N SER A 63 -0.74 0.42 -9.26
CA SER A 63 -2.14 0.67 -9.58
C SER A 63 -3.07 0.35 -8.42
N PHE A 64 -4.28 0.90 -8.53
CA PHE A 64 -5.42 0.52 -7.72
C PHE A 64 -6.48 -0.11 -8.63
N GLY A 65 -7.09 -1.19 -8.17
CA GLY A 65 -8.09 -1.94 -8.93
C GLY A 65 -9.16 -2.52 -8.02
N ARG A 66 -9.99 -3.37 -8.62
CA ARG A 66 -10.98 -4.19 -7.93
C ARG A 66 -10.87 -5.62 -8.42
N ASP A 67 -11.02 -6.57 -7.50
CA ASP A 67 -11.14 -7.98 -7.87
C ASP A 67 -12.59 -8.34 -8.21
N VAL A 68 -12.83 -9.64 -8.44
CA VAL A 68 -14.15 -10.19 -8.77
C VAL A 68 -15.15 -10.14 -7.61
N ASP A 69 -14.66 -9.98 -6.38
CA ASP A 69 -15.44 -9.93 -5.15
C ASP A 69 -15.65 -8.47 -4.66
N GLU A 70 -15.34 -7.50 -5.52
CA GLU A 70 -15.39 -6.06 -5.26
C GLU A 70 -14.43 -5.55 -4.17
N ASN A 71 -13.44 -6.36 -3.75
CA ASN A 71 -12.38 -5.89 -2.86
C ASN A 71 -11.46 -4.94 -3.62
N MET A 72 -10.89 -3.98 -2.88
CA MET A 72 -9.86 -3.12 -3.44
C MET A 72 -8.55 -3.89 -3.54
N VAL A 73 -7.93 -3.81 -4.71
CA VAL A 73 -6.61 -4.39 -4.98
C VAL A 73 -5.60 -3.26 -5.13
N VAL A 74 -4.56 -3.29 -4.32
CA VAL A 74 -3.39 -2.42 -4.46
C VAL A 74 -2.27 -3.24 -5.08
N ASN A 75 -1.83 -2.88 -6.29
CA ASN A 75 -0.68 -3.50 -6.93
C ASN A 75 0.57 -2.69 -6.59
N ILE A 76 1.57 -3.31 -5.97
CA ILE A 76 2.79 -2.70 -5.48
C ILE A 76 3.98 -3.31 -6.21
N PHE A 77 4.85 -2.46 -6.72
CA PHE A 77 6.17 -2.86 -7.18
C PHE A 77 7.12 -2.96 -5.98
N VAL A 78 7.76 -4.11 -5.83
CA VAL A 78 8.76 -4.40 -4.81
C VAL A 78 10.04 -4.83 -5.53
N PRO A 79 11.14 -4.05 -5.48
CA PRO A 79 12.37 -4.44 -6.15
C PRO A 79 12.99 -5.67 -5.47
N ASP A 80 13.90 -6.38 -6.16
CA ASP A 80 14.58 -7.63 -5.72
C ASP A 80 15.43 -7.52 -4.43
N ARG A 81 15.36 -6.39 -3.73
CA ARG A 81 15.86 -6.27 -2.36
C ARG A 81 15.05 -7.21 -1.47
N LYS A 82 15.70 -7.81 -0.47
CA LYS A 82 15.01 -8.68 0.51
C LYS A 82 14.11 -7.85 1.41
N PHE A 83 12.92 -7.51 0.94
CA PHE A 83 11.83 -7.03 1.79
C PHE A 83 11.25 -8.21 2.58
N PRO A 84 11.01 -8.04 3.89
CA PRO A 84 10.29 -9.06 4.65
C PRO A 84 8.87 -9.21 4.08
N ASP A 85 8.18 -10.28 4.44
CA ASP A 85 6.76 -10.36 4.16
C ASP A 85 6.03 -9.24 4.91
N PHE A 86 5.10 -8.58 4.24
CA PHE A 86 4.44 -7.39 4.74
C PHE A 86 2.93 -7.43 4.48
N TYR A 87 2.22 -6.52 5.13
CA TYR A 87 0.82 -6.21 4.90
C TYR A 87 0.63 -4.68 4.89
N LEU A 88 -0.50 -4.18 4.38
CA LEU A 88 -0.79 -2.74 4.44
C LEU A 88 -1.75 -2.41 5.57
N LYS A 89 -1.57 -1.22 6.13
CA LYS A 89 -2.66 -0.50 6.79
C LYS A 89 -2.98 0.73 5.96
N ILE A 90 -4.25 0.88 5.61
CA ILE A 90 -4.73 2.07 4.91
C ILE A 90 -5.61 2.86 5.87
N LYS A 91 -5.14 4.05 6.21
CA LYS A 91 -5.85 4.99 7.09
C LYS A 91 -6.61 6.01 6.25
N ARG A 92 -7.87 6.16 6.58
CA ARG A 92 -8.89 6.97 5.88
C ARG A 92 -9.58 7.92 6.84
N THR A 93 -10.49 8.73 6.31
CA THR A 93 -11.37 9.54 7.18
C THR A 93 -12.36 8.64 7.93
N ALA A 94 -12.82 7.57 7.28
CA ALA A 94 -13.78 6.63 7.85
C ALA A 94 -13.18 5.65 8.89
N GLY A 95 -11.86 5.44 8.89
CA GLY A 95 -11.20 4.49 9.77
C GLY A 95 -9.88 3.96 9.21
N GLU A 96 -9.37 2.89 9.82
CA GLU A 96 -8.18 2.16 9.38
C GLU A 96 -8.56 0.73 9.01
N SER A 97 -8.04 0.23 7.89
CA SER A 97 -8.28 -1.12 7.40
C SER A 97 -6.94 -1.81 7.11
N VAL A 98 -6.90 -3.13 7.34
CA VAL A 98 -5.73 -3.99 7.07
C VAL A 98 -5.91 -4.66 5.71
N TYR A 99 -4.84 -4.71 4.91
CA TYR A 99 -4.83 -5.34 3.59
C TYR A 99 -3.80 -6.46 3.57
N GLU A 100 -4.25 -7.65 3.22
CA GLU A 100 -3.39 -8.83 3.11
C GLU A 100 -2.69 -8.84 1.75
N CYS A 101 -1.36 -9.00 1.77
CA CYS A 101 -0.53 -8.93 0.57
C CYS A 101 0.00 -10.30 0.16
N GLU A 102 -0.10 -10.61 -1.14
CA GLU A 102 0.44 -11.81 -1.76
C GLU A 102 1.40 -11.43 -2.89
N LYS A 103 2.58 -12.06 -2.91
CA LYS A 103 3.56 -11.94 -4.00
C LYS A 103 3.07 -12.73 -5.20
N ASP A 104 3.13 -12.11 -6.38
CA ASP A 104 2.83 -12.80 -7.62
C ASP A 104 3.89 -13.89 -7.90
N LYS A 105 3.44 -15.06 -8.35
CA LYS A 105 4.31 -16.23 -8.56
C LYS A 105 5.08 -16.16 -9.87
N GLU A 106 4.57 -15.45 -10.86
CA GLU A 106 5.16 -15.29 -12.19
C GLU A 106 6.08 -14.07 -12.24
N VAL A 107 5.69 -13.00 -11.54
CA VAL A 107 6.41 -11.72 -11.47
C VAL A 107 6.65 -11.35 -10.00
N PRO A 108 7.73 -11.86 -9.36
CA PRO A 108 7.98 -11.67 -7.92
C PRO A 108 8.11 -10.21 -7.46
N THR A 109 8.36 -9.30 -8.38
CA THR A 109 8.39 -7.85 -8.13
C THR A 109 7.00 -7.24 -7.99
N ASN A 110 5.93 -7.97 -8.30
CA ASN A 110 4.55 -7.52 -8.14
C ASN A 110 3.95 -8.15 -6.88
N VAL A 111 3.35 -7.30 -6.05
CA VAL A 111 2.63 -7.71 -4.84
C VAL A 111 1.23 -7.14 -4.89
N TYR A 112 0.24 -8.01 -4.74
CA TYR A 112 -1.16 -7.64 -4.71
C TYR A 112 -1.66 -7.64 -3.27
N CYS A 113 -2.19 -6.50 -2.81
CA CYS A 113 -2.77 -6.37 -1.49
C CYS A 113 -4.27 -6.16 -1.56
N TYR A 114 -5.03 -6.98 -0.84
CA TYR A 114 -6.50 -7.05 -0.89
C TYR A 114 -7.10 -6.54 0.42
N GLY A 115 -8.17 -5.76 0.33
CA GLY A 115 -8.89 -5.27 1.51
C GLY A 115 -10.11 -4.42 1.15
N ASP A 116 -10.59 -3.67 2.14
CA ASP A 116 -11.82 -2.91 2.04
C ASP A 116 -11.83 -1.91 0.88
N MET A 117 -13.02 -1.67 0.31
CA MET A 117 -13.17 -0.68 -0.76
C MET A 117 -12.91 0.74 -0.23
N VAL A 118 -12.23 1.56 -1.03
CA VAL A 118 -11.98 2.98 -0.75
C VAL A 118 -12.74 3.87 -1.73
N ASN A 119 -13.26 4.99 -1.23
CA ASN A 119 -13.99 5.94 -2.05
C ASN A 119 -13.06 6.73 -2.97
N LEU A 120 -13.58 7.08 -4.15
CA LEU A 120 -12.89 7.99 -5.05
C LEU A 120 -12.75 9.37 -4.41
N GLN A 121 -11.68 10.08 -4.75
CA GLN A 121 -11.35 11.43 -4.26
C GLN A 121 -11.11 11.52 -2.74
N GLU A 122 -11.08 10.40 -2.03
CA GLU A 122 -10.68 10.35 -0.63
C GLU A 122 -9.15 10.34 -0.53
N ARG A 123 -8.61 11.12 0.42
CA ARG A 123 -7.20 11.03 0.81
C ARG A 123 -7.02 9.86 1.77
N MET A 124 -6.01 9.05 1.52
CA MET A 124 -5.64 7.92 2.36
C MET A 124 -4.14 7.90 2.59
N GLU A 125 -3.74 7.41 3.75
CA GLU A 125 -2.35 7.13 4.09
C GLU A 125 -2.16 5.62 4.01
N ILE A 126 -1.22 5.18 3.17
CA ILE A 126 -0.85 3.78 3.03
C ILE A 126 0.46 3.55 3.78
N SER A 127 0.44 2.60 4.70
CA SER A 127 1.58 2.21 5.53
C SER A 127 1.85 0.72 5.38
N LEU A 128 3.10 0.37 5.06
CA LEU A 128 3.57 -1.00 4.92
C LEU A 128 4.20 -1.47 6.23
N PHE A 129 3.70 -2.58 6.77
CA PHE A 129 4.19 -3.16 8.00
C PHE A 129 4.78 -4.54 7.74
N ALA A 130 5.97 -4.79 8.28
CA ALA A 130 6.55 -6.12 8.32
C ALA A 130 5.68 -7.05 9.18
N ARG A 131 5.43 -8.27 8.69
CA ARG A 131 4.54 -9.23 9.36
C ARG A 131 5.15 -9.83 10.61
N GLU A 132 6.47 -9.96 10.67
CA GLU A 132 7.18 -10.62 11.77
C GLU A 132 7.28 -9.76 13.04
N ASP A 133 7.57 -8.47 12.88
CA ASP A 133 7.90 -7.56 13.99
C ASP A 133 6.99 -6.30 14.04
N GLU A 134 5.95 -6.24 13.20
CA GLU A 134 5.05 -5.09 13.04
C GLU A 134 5.78 -3.76 12.80
N ARG A 135 6.98 -3.81 12.24
CA ARG A 135 7.76 -2.60 11.98
C ARG A 135 7.26 -1.88 10.74
N LEU A 136 7.17 -0.55 10.82
CA LEU A 136 6.86 0.29 9.67
C LEU A 136 8.03 0.29 8.67
N ILE A 137 7.77 -0.20 7.46
CA ILE A 137 8.73 -0.26 6.37
C ILE A 137 8.64 1.01 5.53
N ALA A 138 7.42 1.39 5.15
CA ALA A 138 7.18 2.53 4.26
C ALA A 138 5.83 3.19 4.53
N ALA A 139 5.71 4.48 4.25
CA ALA A 139 4.46 5.21 4.34
C ALA A 139 4.32 6.27 3.25
N GLY A 140 3.08 6.56 2.86
CA GLY A 140 2.79 7.52 1.79
C GLY A 140 1.33 7.97 1.75
N ASP A 141 1.11 9.19 1.29
CA ASP A 141 -0.20 9.78 1.07
C ASP A 141 -0.67 9.56 -0.38
N PHE A 142 -1.91 9.11 -0.54
CA PHE A 142 -2.54 8.84 -1.82
C PHE A 142 -3.93 9.46 -1.91
N THR A 143 -4.38 9.69 -3.14
CA THR A 143 -5.77 10.05 -3.43
C THR A 143 -6.19 9.26 -4.66
N LEU A 144 -7.27 8.48 -4.54
CA LEU A 144 -7.82 7.74 -5.66
C LEU A 144 -8.47 8.71 -6.65
N LYS A 145 -7.89 8.82 -7.84
CA LYS A 145 -8.54 9.52 -8.95
C LYS A 145 -9.25 8.48 -9.80
N ALA A 146 -10.47 8.79 -10.23
CA ALA A 146 -11.15 7.99 -11.22
C ALA A 146 -10.34 8.02 -12.52
N ILE A 147 -9.79 6.89 -12.94
CA ILE A 147 -9.26 6.73 -14.30
C ILE A 147 -10.38 6.07 -15.09
N LEU A 148 -10.98 6.81 -16.02
CA LEU A 148 -11.94 6.27 -16.97
C LEU A 148 -11.16 5.33 -17.91
N ILE A 149 -11.28 4.01 -17.69
CA ILE A 149 -10.83 3.03 -18.68
C ILE A 149 -11.81 3.15 -19.85
N SER A 150 -11.33 3.66 -20.98
CA SER A 150 -12.13 3.67 -22.21
C SER A 150 -12.26 2.23 -22.69
N GLU A 151 -13.48 1.76 -22.93
CA GLU A 151 -13.80 0.39 -23.40
C GLU A 151 -13.13 0.02 -24.73
N SER A 152 -12.47 0.96 -25.41
CA SER A 152 -11.76 0.75 -26.67
C SER A 152 -10.51 -0.11 -26.59
N ALA A 153 -10.02 -0.49 -25.40
CA ALA A 153 -8.87 -1.39 -25.25
C ALA A 153 -9.22 -2.89 -25.24
N LEU A 154 -10.51 -3.27 -25.32
CA LEU A 154 -10.94 -4.67 -25.29
C LEU A 154 -11.14 -5.32 -26.69
N VAL A 155 -10.74 -4.65 -27.78
CA VAL A 155 -10.84 -5.21 -29.14
C VAL A 155 -9.46 -5.27 -29.80
N GLU A 156 -8.55 -6.09 -29.26
CA GLU A 156 -7.36 -6.50 -30.02
C GLU A 156 -6.89 -7.90 -29.61
N ARG A 157 -7.76 -8.90 -29.81
CA ARG A 157 -7.37 -10.30 -30.05
C ARG A 157 -8.58 -11.11 -30.51
N ALA A 158 -8.95 -10.91 -31.76
CA ALA A 158 -9.67 -11.93 -32.52
C ALA A 158 -9.06 -11.99 -33.93
N ASP A 159 -8.37 -13.10 -34.14
CA ASP A 159 -8.08 -13.76 -35.41
C ASP A 159 -7.15 -13.14 -36.45
N GLY A 160 -6.12 -13.92 -36.79
CA GLY A 160 -5.40 -13.80 -38.04
C GLY A 160 -6.28 -14.27 -39.19
N GLY A 161 -6.37 -13.45 -40.23
CA GLY A 161 -7.05 -13.79 -41.47
C GLY A 161 -6.80 -12.71 -42.52
N SER A 162 -6.20 -13.12 -43.64
CA SER A 162 -5.70 -12.31 -44.74
C SER A 162 -6.59 -11.16 -45.24
N ALA A 163 -5.92 -10.10 -45.71
CA ALA A 163 -6.44 -9.04 -46.59
C ALA A 163 -7.22 -9.60 -47.81
N PRO A 164 -8.16 -8.82 -48.39
CA PRO A 164 -7.76 -7.89 -49.46
C PRO A 164 -8.49 -6.52 -49.47
N GLU A 165 -7.98 -5.65 -50.36
CA GLU A 165 -8.36 -4.28 -50.74
C GLU A 165 -9.86 -4.00 -51.02
N PRO A 166 -10.26 -2.70 -51.05
CA PRO A 166 -11.65 -2.27 -51.07
C PRO A 166 -12.21 -2.23 -52.50
N THR A 167 -13.46 -2.65 -52.68
CA THR A 167 -14.26 -2.33 -53.87
C THR A 167 -15.48 -1.54 -53.43
N VAL A 168 -15.54 -0.30 -53.90
CA VAL A 168 -16.72 0.58 -53.83
C VAL A 168 -17.73 0.04 -54.83
N ASP A 169 -18.97 -0.21 -54.39
CA ASP A 169 -20.12 -0.21 -55.28
C ASP A 169 -21.36 0.32 -54.55
N GLU A 170 -21.89 1.42 -55.08
CA GLU A 170 -23.15 2.04 -54.65
C GLU A 170 -24.31 1.22 -55.21
N THR A 171 -25.33 0.90 -54.40
CA THR A 171 -26.76 0.98 -54.74
C THR A 171 -27.61 0.63 -53.52
N PRO A 172 -28.56 1.48 -53.08
CA PRO A 172 -29.48 1.15 -52.01
C PRO A 172 -30.68 0.37 -52.57
N THR A 173 -30.94 -0.82 -52.05
CA THR A 173 -32.23 -1.51 -52.25
C THR A 173 -32.98 -1.60 -50.93
N THR A 174 -34.14 -0.96 -50.94
CA THR A 174 -35.20 -0.89 -49.94
C THR A 174 -35.73 -2.28 -49.55
N SER A 175 -35.82 -2.57 -48.25
CA SER A 175 -37.02 -3.06 -47.53
C SER A 175 -36.67 -3.85 -46.27
N ALA A 176 -37.04 -3.32 -45.11
CA ALA A 176 -37.54 -4.11 -43.98
C ALA A 176 -38.19 -3.18 -42.95
N PHE A 177 -39.50 -3.39 -42.78
CA PHE A 177 -40.28 -2.98 -41.61
C PHE A 177 -39.62 -3.48 -40.32
N PHE A 178 -39.57 -2.66 -39.27
CA PHE A 178 -39.82 -3.11 -37.89
C PHE A 178 -40.32 -1.94 -37.04
N ASP A 179 -41.39 -2.21 -36.30
CA ASP A 179 -42.21 -1.28 -35.51
C ASP A 179 -41.46 -0.57 -34.37
N LEU A 180 -41.79 0.72 -34.22
CA LEU A 180 -41.33 1.61 -33.17
C LEU A 180 -42.41 1.71 -32.07
N PRO A 181 -42.14 1.36 -30.80
CA PRO A 181 -42.93 1.89 -29.70
C PRO A 181 -42.41 3.29 -29.32
N THR A 182 -43.17 4.29 -29.72
CA THR A 182 -43.09 5.69 -29.28
C THR A 182 -43.23 5.78 -27.75
N ALA A 183 -42.16 6.16 -27.06
CA ALA A 183 -42.22 6.69 -25.70
C ALA A 183 -41.83 8.18 -25.72
N THR A 184 -42.86 9.01 -25.68
CA THR A 184 -42.81 10.48 -25.59
C THR A 184 -42.10 10.93 -24.32
N ALA A 185 -40.91 11.55 -24.45
CA ALA A 185 -40.26 12.27 -23.37
C ALA A 185 -40.70 13.75 -23.37
N THR A 186 -41.48 14.12 -22.35
CA THR A 186 -41.87 15.51 -22.05
C THR A 186 -40.64 16.35 -21.68
N PRO A 187 -40.42 17.54 -22.26
CA PRO A 187 -39.32 18.42 -21.84
C PRO A 187 -39.64 19.12 -20.52
N THR A 188 -38.88 18.81 -19.47
CA THR A 188 -38.89 19.51 -18.18
C THR A 188 -38.23 20.89 -18.35
N LYS A 189 -38.96 21.95 -17.98
CA LYS A 189 -38.51 23.35 -17.99
C LYS A 189 -37.31 23.57 -17.07
N THR A 190 -36.24 24.13 -17.64
CA THR A 190 -35.09 24.69 -16.89
C THR A 190 -35.45 26.06 -16.29
N PRO A 191 -35.09 26.36 -15.03
CA PRO A 191 -35.28 27.68 -14.45
C PRO A 191 -34.33 28.72 -15.07
N VAL A 192 -34.89 29.86 -15.51
CA VAL A 192 -34.16 31.02 -16.04
C VAL A 192 -33.57 31.81 -14.87
N THR A 193 -32.25 31.78 -14.71
CA THR A 193 -31.51 32.72 -13.84
C THR A 193 -31.23 34.00 -14.61
N SER A 194 -31.91 35.09 -14.24
CA SER A 194 -31.68 36.45 -14.74
C SER A 194 -30.43 37.05 -14.08
N TYR A 195 -29.36 37.27 -14.85
CA TYR A 195 -28.21 38.05 -14.41
C TYR A 195 -28.42 39.54 -14.75
N PRO A 196 -28.20 40.47 -13.81
CA PRO A 196 -28.30 41.90 -14.08
C PRO A 196 -27.12 42.38 -14.93
N ASN A 197 -27.47 42.99 -16.05
CA ASN A 197 -26.61 43.69 -16.99
C ASN A 197 -25.98 44.93 -16.32
N SER A 198 -24.66 44.94 -16.15
CA SER A 198 -23.92 46.13 -15.71
C SER A 198 -23.47 46.92 -16.93
N SER A 199 -24.22 47.96 -17.26
CA SER A 199 -23.87 48.94 -18.28
C SER A 199 -22.68 49.81 -17.83
N TYR A 200 -21.59 49.78 -18.60
CA TYR A 200 -20.63 50.90 -18.69
C TYR A 200 -21.26 51.98 -19.60
N PRO A 201 -21.15 53.29 -19.28
CA PRO A 201 -19.89 54.03 -19.30
C PRO A 201 -19.50 54.72 -17.98
#